data_AF-A0A166TLW6-F1
#
_entry.id   AF-A0A166TLW6-F1
#
_cell.length_a   1.000
_cell.length_b   1.000
_cell.length_c   1.000
_cell.angle_alpha   90.00
_cell.angle_beta   90.00
_cell.angle_gamma   90.00
#
_symmetry.space_group_name_H-M   'P 1'
#
loop_
_entity.id
_entity.type
_entity.pdbx_description
1 polymer ?
#
loop_
_entity_poly.entity_id
_entity_poly.type
_entity_poly.pdbx_seq_one_letter_code
_entity_poly.pdbx_strand_id
1 'polypeptide(L)'
;MKRNKLLTLIISVSLAATALGTTLDSTTVKAAGQVNRTSGQDRYETAAKVAKSNWSTSDNVVLVSGEGYADAVSASVLAKKLDAPILLTTSKTLDSCAKSAISTLKPKNIYIVGGNASISKDIRDSLKSSYSVTELGGEDRYETNAAVAGKLVDLGVDPTNAILVGGQGFSDALTAASIAASKGEILLLGNNDLDSIKPIESFVSSHKSKVTVIGTNFVINDDTYKAVNGINRVDGGKDRFDTNLKVLGTFKDDIKTSKAYVANASGDGYADALVASVLAGKDNAPLVLVDSENSKSTENAIDYLKSEGTSLSDVEVLGGTSVVSGNIISKISAIIASNNGGSQSNQTYTGYITTEDDFATSLGEDTADMIYMKLMAQSGLGITFQKDGKWVFYYFDGNIATNNTSGADGKWTFDGTGSQLNAWNLVKAQVEAGNPQSPVPVTVAGTLKGNTQTNPGPDADNIEYPVITANSITVNK
;
A
#
# COMPACT_ATOMS: atom_id res chain seq x y z
N MET A 1 14.07 -14.95 -97.84
CA MET A 1 12.84 -15.31 -98.60
C MET A 1 11.71 -15.59 -97.60
N LYS A 2 10.59 -14.86 -97.75
CA LYS A 2 9.20 -15.19 -97.34
C LYS A 2 8.86 -15.54 -95.85
N ARG A 3 8.20 -14.55 -95.23
CA ARG A 3 6.98 -14.54 -94.39
C ARG A 3 6.38 -15.90 -93.93
N ASN A 4 5.97 -15.95 -92.66
CA ASN A 4 4.59 -16.21 -92.18
C ASN A 4 4.45 -15.76 -90.70
N LYS A 5 3.73 -14.66 -90.42
CA LYS A 5 2.38 -14.57 -89.81
C LYS A 5 2.29 -15.24 -88.43
N LEU A 6 2.31 -14.47 -87.34
CA LEU A 6 1.19 -13.76 -86.67
C LEU A 6 0.58 -14.62 -85.56
N LEU A 7 0.78 -14.24 -84.30
CA LEU A 7 -0.24 -14.34 -83.25
C LEU A 7 0.17 -13.44 -82.08
N THR A 8 -0.49 -12.29 -82.05
CA THR A 8 -0.59 -11.39 -80.91
C THR A 8 -1.34 -12.10 -79.80
N LEU A 9 -0.79 -12.13 -78.58
CA LEU A 9 -1.59 -12.12 -77.37
C LEU A 9 -0.92 -11.21 -76.35
N ILE A 10 -1.47 -10.00 -76.23
CA ILE A 10 -1.25 -9.10 -75.12
C ILE A 10 -2.14 -9.61 -73.99
N ILE A 11 -1.56 -10.11 -72.91
CA ILE A 11 -2.18 -10.06 -71.59
C ILE A 11 -1.13 -9.48 -70.64
N SER A 12 -1.29 -8.19 -70.39
CA SER A 12 -0.78 -7.47 -69.24
C SER A 12 -1.44 -8.04 -67.96
N VAL A 13 -0.64 -8.62 -67.07
CA VAL A 13 -0.95 -8.62 -65.64
C VAL A 13 0.23 -7.98 -64.92
N SER A 14 -0.01 -6.74 -64.51
CA SER A 14 0.78 -5.98 -63.55
C SER A 14 0.92 -6.76 -62.25
N LEU A 15 2.14 -7.16 -61.89
CA LEU A 15 2.45 -7.63 -60.55
C LEU A 15 2.63 -6.40 -59.66
N ALA A 16 1.55 -5.95 -59.02
CA ALA A 16 1.60 -4.97 -57.96
C ALA A 16 2.30 -5.63 -56.75
N ALA A 17 3.57 -5.33 -56.56
CA ALA A 17 4.26 -5.61 -55.30
C ALA A 17 3.78 -4.58 -54.27
N THR A 18 2.68 -4.87 -53.59
CA THR A 18 2.32 -4.16 -52.36
C THR A 18 3.31 -4.54 -51.28
N ALA A 19 4.31 -3.68 -51.06
CA ALA A 19 5.08 -3.69 -49.84
C ALA A 19 4.14 -3.32 -48.68
N LEU A 20 3.63 -4.34 -47.98
CA LEU A 20 3.05 -4.16 -46.66
C LEU A 20 4.20 -3.80 -45.71
N GLY A 21 4.46 -2.50 -45.59
CA GLY A 21 5.25 -1.98 -44.49
C GLY A 21 4.49 -2.27 -43.20
N THR A 22 4.91 -3.29 -42.47
CA THR A 22 4.50 -3.47 -41.09
C THR A 22 5.18 -2.38 -40.28
N THR A 23 4.49 -1.27 -40.08
CA THR A 23 4.82 -0.34 -39.00
C THR A 23 4.68 -1.13 -37.71
N LEU A 24 5.80 -1.57 -37.16
CA LEU A 24 5.86 -2.01 -35.77
C LEU A 24 5.64 -0.74 -34.95
N ASP A 25 4.38 -0.45 -34.62
CA ASP A 25 4.08 0.49 -33.55
C ASP A 25 4.72 -0.11 -32.29
N SER A 26 5.87 0.44 -31.91
CA SER A 26 6.46 0.19 -30.61
C SER A 26 5.55 0.82 -29.58
N THR A 27 4.48 0.12 -29.22
CA THR A 27 3.72 0.42 -28.02
C THR A 27 4.69 0.17 -26.86
N THR A 28 5.19 1.25 -26.29
CA THR A 28 5.79 1.20 -24.96
C THR A 28 4.74 0.59 -24.04
N VAL A 29 4.92 -0.67 -23.67
CA VAL A 29 4.12 -1.31 -22.63
C VAL A 29 4.40 -0.53 -21.36
N LYS A 30 3.46 0.34 -20.97
CA LYS A 30 3.48 0.99 -19.66
C LYS A 30 3.53 -0.16 -18.64
N ALA A 31 4.51 -0.15 -17.73
CA ALA A 31 4.61 -1.17 -16.69
C ALA A 31 3.24 -1.35 -16.03
N ALA A 32 2.79 -2.59 -15.89
CA ALA A 32 1.53 -2.88 -15.21
C ALA A 32 1.59 -2.22 -13.83
N GLY A 33 0.64 -1.33 -13.54
CA GLY A 33 0.66 -0.60 -12.28
C GLY A 33 0.68 -1.56 -11.10
N GLN A 34 1.44 -1.22 -10.07
CA GLN A 34 1.79 -2.11 -8.98
C GLN A 34 1.03 -1.71 -7.72
N VAL A 35 0.46 -2.69 -7.02
CA VAL A 35 -0.03 -2.53 -5.66
C VAL A 35 0.96 -3.23 -4.75
N ASN A 36 1.67 -2.46 -3.93
CA ASN A 36 2.66 -2.96 -2.98
C ASN A 36 2.10 -2.90 -1.57
N ARG A 37 2.50 -3.83 -0.71
CA ARG A 37 2.24 -3.75 0.73
C ARG A 37 3.55 -3.70 1.50
N THR A 38 3.63 -2.79 2.45
CA THR A 38 4.68 -2.78 3.48
C THR A 38 4.07 -2.92 4.86
N SER A 39 4.43 -3.99 5.59
CA SER A 39 3.90 -4.25 6.94
C SER A 39 4.85 -5.08 7.82
N GLY A 40 4.78 -4.84 9.13
CA GLY A 40 5.37 -5.66 10.19
C GLY A 40 4.32 -6.31 11.09
N GLN A 41 4.78 -7.06 12.09
CA GLN A 41 3.94 -7.66 13.13
C GLN A 41 3.26 -6.60 14.01
N ASP A 42 3.90 -5.44 14.15
CA ASP A 42 3.37 -4.29 14.85
C ASP A 42 3.78 -2.97 14.17
N ARG A 43 3.36 -1.85 14.77
CA ARG A 43 3.66 -0.50 14.28
C ARG A 43 5.16 -0.19 14.21
N TYR A 44 5.95 -0.74 15.13
CA TYR A 44 7.39 -0.46 15.22
C TYR A 44 8.13 -1.17 14.09
N GLU A 45 7.77 -2.41 13.82
CA GLU A 45 8.32 -3.16 12.70
C GLU A 45 7.86 -2.61 11.36
N THR A 46 6.59 -2.20 11.20
CA THR A 46 6.12 -1.53 9.96
C THR A 46 6.95 -0.28 9.68
N ALA A 47 7.12 0.60 10.67
CA ALA A 47 7.93 1.83 10.51
C ALA A 47 9.38 1.51 10.13
N ALA A 48 10.00 0.52 10.79
CA ALA A 48 11.37 0.11 10.48
C ALA A 48 11.51 -0.52 9.08
N LYS A 49 10.52 -1.30 8.63
CA LYS A 49 10.51 -1.88 7.27
C LYS A 49 10.35 -0.80 6.22
N VAL A 50 9.41 0.12 6.40
CA VAL A 50 9.22 1.28 5.52
C VAL A 50 10.51 2.10 5.41
N ALA A 51 11.16 2.38 6.55
CA ALA A 51 12.41 3.13 6.57
C ALA A 51 13.51 2.41 5.78
N LYS A 52 13.66 1.09 5.96
CA LYS A 52 14.71 0.30 5.27
C LYS A 52 14.42 0.05 3.79
N SER A 53 13.15 0.04 3.37
CA SER A 53 12.78 -0.17 1.95
C SER A 53 12.92 1.12 1.13
N ASN A 54 12.72 2.28 1.76
CA ASN A 54 12.74 3.58 1.08
C ASN A 54 14.07 4.33 1.23
N TRP A 55 14.92 3.95 2.19
CA TRP A 55 16.25 4.51 2.38
C TRP A 55 17.30 3.40 2.53
N SER A 56 18.32 3.41 1.66
CA SER A 56 19.51 2.56 1.82
C SER A 56 20.45 3.11 2.89
N THR A 57 20.56 4.44 2.98
CA THR A 57 21.21 5.21 4.03
C THR A 57 20.43 6.51 4.24
N SER A 58 20.53 7.13 5.42
CA SER A 58 19.98 8.47 5.64
C SER A 58 20.85 9.23 6.62
N ASP A 59 21.19 10.49 6.33
CA ASP A 59 21.93 11.36 7.26
C ASP A 59 21.10 11.74 8.49
N ASN A 60 19.77 11.69 8.37
CA ASN A 60 18.81 12.11 9.39
C ASN A 60 17.79 10.99 9.66
N VAL A 61 17.40 10.84 10.93
CA VAL A 61 16.26 10.02 11.34
C VAL A 61 15.37 10.86 12.24
N VAL A 62 14.05 10.75 12.08
CA VAL A 62 13.10 11.32 13.03
C VAL A 62 12.55 10.19 13.90
N LEU A 63 12.68 10.32 15.22
CA LEU A 63 12.22 9.35 16.21
C LEU A 63 11.03 9.93 16.97
N VAL A 64 9.91 9.22 16.96
CA VAL A 64 8.67 9.61 17.66
C VAL A 64 8.18 8.46 18.54
N SER A 65 7.30 8.76 19.48
CA SER A 65 6.61 7.74 20.26
C SER A 65 5.61 6.98 19.37
N GLY A 66 5.61 5.65 19.48
CA GLY A 66 4.58 4.79 18.90
C GLY A 66 3.36 4.64 19.81
N GLU A 67 3.34 5.25 20.99
CA GLU A 67 2.28 5.10 22.00
C GLU A 67 1.26 6.25 21.98
N GLY A 68 1.58 7.37 21.31
CA GLY A 68 0.65 8.46 21.04
C GLY A 68 0.93 9.16 19.71
N TYR A 69 -0.11 9.71 19.07
CA TYR A 69 0.00 10.34 17.74
C TYR A 69 0.32 11.84 17.78
N ALA A 70 -0.02 12.52 18.89
CA ALA A 70 -0.17 13.97 18.91
C ALA A 70 1.14 14.71 18.64
N ASP A 71 2.24 14.24 19.22
CA ASP A 71 3.58 14.76 18.93
C ASP A 71 4.04 14.29 17.54
N ALA A 72 3.75 13.03 17.23
CA ALA A 72 4.26 12.34 16.07
C ALA A 72 3.76 12.93 14.74
N VAL A 73 2.51 13.41 14.68
CA VAL A 73 1.95 14.00 13.45
C VAL A 73 2.72 15.26 13.00
N SER A 74 3.26 16.03 13.96
CA SER A 74 4.07 17.22 13.68
C SER A 74 5.36 16.87 12.93
N ALA A 75 5.84 15.64 13.05
CA ALA A 75 7.09 15.20 12.44
C ALA A 75 7.03 15.03 10.91
N SER A 76 5.85 14.96 10.29
CA SER A 76 5.75 14.62 8.85
C SER A 76 6.45 15.64 7.95
N VAL A 77 6.22 16.94 8.18
CA VAL A 77 6.85 18.02 7.40
C VAL A 77 8.36 18.09 7.69
N LEU A 78 8.76 17.84 8.93
CA LEU A 78 10.16 17.78 9.33
C LEU A 78 10.89 16.62 8.65
N ALA A 79 10.29 15.44 8.64
CA ALA A 79 10.82 14.24 7.98
C ALA A 79 11.00 14.48 6.47
N LYS A 80 9.99 15.07 5.81
CA LYS A 80 10.08 15.51 4.41
C LYS A 80 11.24 16.49 4.20
N LYS A 81 11.34 17.55 5.01
CA LYS A 81 12.36 18.59 4.88
C LYS A 81 13.78 18.06 5.06
N LEU A 82 13.96 17.07 5.92
CA LEU A 82 15.25 16.43 6.21
C LEU A 82 15.58 15.25 5.29
N ASP A 83 14.65 14.88 4.41
CA ASP A 83 14.67 13.62 3.65
C ASP A 83 14.92 12.39 4.55
N ALA A 84 14.20 12.33 5.68
CA ALA A 84 14.42 11.37 6.75
C ALA A 84 13.25 10.39 6.90
N PRO A 85 13.49 9.12 7.23
CA PRO A 85 12.45 8.22 7.69
C PRO A 85 11.97 8.59 9.10
N ILE A 86 10.71 8.25 9.40
CA ILE A 86 10.17 8.22 10.76
C ILE A 86 10.31 6.81 11.33
N LEU A 87 10.88 6.71 12.52
CA LEU A 87 10.91 5.49 13.33
C LEU A 87 10.07 5.69 14.59
N LEU A 88 9.46 4.60 15.04
CA LEU A 88 8.64 4.59 16.25
C LEU A 88 9.40 3.91 17.40
N THR A 89 9.17 4.38 18.63
CA THR A 89 9.69 3.73 19.84
C THR A 89 8.67 3.78 20.98
N THR A 90 8.83 2.93 21.98
CA THR A 90 8.06 3.05 23.24
C THR A 90 8.57 4.23 24.08
N SER A 91 7.78 4.68 25.06
CA SER A 91 8.17 5.79 25.93
C SER A 91 9.40 5.54 26.79
N LYS A 92 9.63 4.29 27.21
CA LYS A 92 10.69 3.95 28.18
C LYS A 92 11.85 3.16 27.59
N THR A 93 11.63 2.44 26.50
CA THR A 93 12.64 1.59 25.88
C THR A 93 12.79 1.94 24.40
N LEU A 94 14.04 2.13 23.94
CA LEU A 94 14.33 2.24 22.52
C LEU A 94 13.96 0.93 21.83
N ASP A 95 12.94 0.98 20.97
CA ASP A 95 12.44 -0.21 20.30
C ASP A 95 13.54 -0.91 19.47
N SER A 96 13.51 -2.24 19.47
CA SER A 96 14.53 -3.05 18.81
C SER A 96 14.50 -2.92 17.28
N CYS A 97 13.32 -2.74 16.67
CA CYS A 97 13.16 -2.49 15.24
C CYS A 97 13.68 -1.11 14.87
N ALA A 98 13.42 -0.09 15.71
CA ALA A 98 14.00 1.25 15.53
C ALA A 98 15.53 1.22 15.64
N LYS A 99 16.09 0.53 16.64
CA LYS A 99 17.54 0.35 16.79
C LYS A 99 18.16 -0.36 15.57
N SER A 100 17.51 -1.40 15.06
CA SER A 100 17.93 -2.11 13.85
C SER A 100 17.94 -1.19 12.63
N ALA A 101 16.88 -0.39 12.44
CA ALA A 101 16.80 0.57 11.34
C ALA A 101 17.86 1.66 11.46
N ILE A 102 18.09 2.24 12.65
CA ILE A 102 19.16 3.23 12.89
C ILE A 102 20.53 2.64 12.52
N SER A 103 20.83 1.41 12.95
CA SER A 103 22.09 0.74 12.61
C SER A 103 22.27 0.52 11.09
N THR A 104 21.17 0.20 10.40
CA THR A 104 21.16 -0.01 8.94
C THR A 104 21.37 1.30 8.17
N LEU A 105 20.61 2.34 8.56
CA LEU A 105 20.57 3.63 7.88
C LEU A 105 21.80 4.51 8.18
N LYS A 106 22.45 4.28 9.32
CA LYS A 106 23.66 4.97 9.80
C LYS A 106 23.51 6.50 9.82
N PRO A 107 22.49 7.05 10.49
CA PRO A 107 22.30 8.50 10.54
C PRO A 107 23.41 9.19 11.33
N LYS A 108 23.64 10.45 10.98
CA LYS A 108 24.46 11.38 11.76
C LYS A 108 23.60 12.10 12.81
N ASN A 109 22.37 12.43 12.42
CA ASN A 109 21.44 13.22 13.23
C ASN A 109 20.19 12.42 13.57
N ILE A 110 19.74 12.52 14.82
CA ILE A 110 18.45 11.99 15.27
C ILE A 110 17.63 13.15 15.82
N TYR A 111 16.45 13.35 15.23
CA TYR A 111 15.46 14.34 15.66
C TYR A 111 14.41 13.63 16.50
N ILE A 112 14.37 13.91 17.80
CA ILE A 112 13.40 13.33 18.72
C ILE A 112 12.24 14.29 18.85
N VAL A 113 11.05 13.89 18.37
CA VAL A 113 9.83 14.71 18.44
C VAL A 113 8.91 14.18 19.53
N GLY A 114 8.56 15.05 20.46
CA GLY A 114 7.79 14.77 21.67
C GLY A 114 8.58 15.04 22.96
N GLY A 115 7.85 15.27 24.06
CA GLY A 115 8.44 15.54 25.37
C GLY A 115 9.07 14.31 26.05
N ASN A 116 9.64 14.51 27.24
CA ASN A 116 10.26 13.43 28.04
C ASN A 116 9.27 12.35 28.47
N ALA A 117 7.98 12.67 28.55
CA ALA A 117 6.92 11.70 28.82
C ALA A 117 6.68 10.76 27.62
N SER A 118 6.82 11.28 26.39
CA SER A 118 6.63 10.53 25.15
C SER A 118 7.84 9.66 24.80
N ILE A 119 9.05 10.16 25.06
CA ILE A 119 10.33 9.45 24.89
C ILE A 119 11.25 9.85 26.04
N SER A 120 11.61 8.90 26.90
CA SER A 120 12.32 9.13 28.14
C SER A 120 13.70 9.77 27.95
N LYS A 121 14.17 10.45 29.01
CA LYS A 121 15.51 11.01 29.08
C LYS A 121 16.60 9.94 28.85
N ASP A 122 16.40 8.73 29.36
CA ASP A 122 17.35 7.64 29.23
C ASP A 122 17.58 7.24 27.76
N ILE A 123 16.52 7.21 26.94
CA ILE A 123 16.64 6.97 25.50
C ILE A 123 17.44 8.10 24.85
N ARG A 124 17.12 9.35 25.17
CA ARG A 124 17.79 10.55 24.61
C ARG A 124 19.28 10.56 24.94
N ASP A 125 19.63 10.33 26.19
CA ASP A 125 21.01 10.29 26.68
C ASP A 125 21.78 9.13 26.03
N SER A 126 21.14 7.96 25.88
CA SER A 126 21.74 6.83 25.18
C SER A 126 22.07 7.17 23.72
N LEU A 127 21.15 7.82 23.00
CA LEU A 127 21.38 8.23 21.61
C LEU A 127 22.44 9.32 21.47
N LYS A 128 22.51 10.29 22.39
CA LYS A 128 23.53 11.35 22.40
C LYS A 128 24.96 10.85 22.50
N SER A 129 25.17 9.63 23.01
CA SER A 129 26.50 9.02 23.07
C SER A 129 27.09 8.72 21.68
N SER A 130 26.24 8.57 20.66
CA SER A 130 26.61 8.07 19.32
C SER A 130 26.14 8.96 18.17
N TYR A 131 25.18 9.86 18.40
CA TYR A 131 24.53 10.67 17.36
C TYR A 131 24.38 12.13 17.79
N SER A 132 24.26 13.04 16.83
CA SER A 132 23.82 14.41 17.11
C SER A 132 22.31 14.41 17.32
N VAL A 133 21.85 14.70 18.53
CA VAL A 133 20.43 14.62 18.89
C VAL A 133 19.82 16.01 18.99
N THR A 134 18.80 16.28 18.18
CA THR A 134 17.93 17.46 18.29
C THR A 134 16.63 17.06 18.95
N GLU A 135 16.26 17.72 20.03
CA GLU A 135 15.03 17.44 20.77
C GLU A 135 13.99 18.52 20.51
N LEU A 136 12.81 18.11 20.04
CA LEU A 136 11.70 18.97 19.69
C LEU A 136 10.47 18.51 20.47
N GLY A 137 10.26 19.09 21.65
CA GLY A 137 9.14 18.73 22.52
C GLY A 137 8.84 19.83 23.51
N GLY A 138 7.59 19.84 24.00
CA GLY A 138 7.12 20.73 25.06
C GLY A 138 6.27 19.98 26.08
N GLU A 139 5.55 20.73 26.91
CA GLU A 139 4.64 20.19 27.93
C GLU A 139 3.42 19.49 27.32
N ASP A 140 3.01 19.94 26.12
CA ASP A 140 1.92 19.35 25.37
C ASP A 140 2.18 19.28 23.85
N ARG A 141 1.15 18.87 23.11
CA ARG A 141 1.20 18.71 21.66
C ARG A 141 1.33 20.03 20.89
N TYR A 142 0.84 21.13 21.46
CA TYR A 142 0.85 22.44 20.82
C TYR A 142 2.22 23.09 20.98
N GLU A 143 2.84 22.97 22.16
CA GLU A 143 4.24 23.36 22.35
C GLU A 143 5.19 22.51 21.52
N THR A 144 4.99 21.19 21.49
CA THR A 144 5.77 20.29 20.64
C THR A 144 5.62 20.68 19.16
N ASN A 145 4.41 20.95 18.70
CA ASN A 145 4.16 21.39 17.34
C ASN A 145 4.81 22.74 17.01
N ALA A 146 4.74 23.73 17.92
CA ALA A 146 5.41 25.01 17.77
C ALA A 146 6.95 24.87 17.72
N ALA A 147 7.54 23.96 18.51
CA ALA A 147 8.96 23.66 18.47
C ALA A 147 9.39 23.06 17.12
N VAL A 148 8.58 22.15 16.56
CA VAL A 148 8.81 21.61 15.22
C VAL A 148 8.67 22.70 14.15
N ALA A 149 7.65 23.56 14.25
CA ALA A 149 7.45 24.69 13.34
C ALA A 149 8.65 25.65 13.36
N GLY A 150 9.15 26.02 14.54
CA GLY A 150 10.37 26.82 14.69
C GLY A 150 11.58 26.15 14.03
N LYS A 151 11.75 24.84 14.23
CA LYS A 151 12.86 24.10 13.59
C LYS A 151 12.74 24.07 12.07
N LEU A 152 11.53 23.99 11.51
CA LEU A 152 11.32 24.08 10.07
C LEU A 152 11.76 25.44 9.52
N VAL A 153 11.46 26.53 10.24
CA VAL A 153 11.93 27.89 9.89
C VAL A 153 13.46 27.97 9.94
N ASP A 154 14.10 27.42 10.97
CA ASP A 154 15.57 27.36 11.05
C ASP A 154 16.19 26.57 9.88
N LEU A 155 15.47 25.57 9.36
CA LEU A 155 15.86 24.79 8.18
C LEU A 155 15.48 25.48 6.85
N GLY A 156 14.96 26.71 6.90
CA GLY A 156 14.63 27.54 5.75
C GLY A 156 13.29 27.20 5.09
N VAL A 157 12.33 26.66 5.83
CA VAL A 157 10.93 26.62 5.38
C VAL A 157 10.30 28.00 5.57
N ASP A 158 9.61 28.50 4.54
CA ASP A 158 8.93 29.80 4.60
C ASP A 158 7.70 29.71 5.53
N PRO A 159 7.66 30.48 6.63
CA PRO A 159 6.54 30.45 7.57
C PRO A 159 5.34 31.29 7.12
N THR A 160 5.40 31.94 5.94
CA THR A 160 4.34 32.83 5.45
C THR A 160 3.02 32.10 5.24
N ASN A 161 3.04 30.84 4.81
CA ASN A 161 1.86 30.00 4.66
C ASN A 161 1.96 28.78 5.57
N ALA A 162 0.87 28.50 6.29
CA ALA A 162 0.76 27.34 7.15
C ALA A 162 -0.61 26.69 7.01
N ILE A 163 -0.66 25.39 7.26
CA ILE A 163 -1.91 24.61 7.36
C ILE A 163 -2.15 24.32 8.83
N LEU A 164 -3.32 24.66 9.35
CA LEU A 164 -3.72 24.35 10.71
C LEU A 164 -4.82 23.30 10.74
N VAL A 165 -4.71 22.35 11.65
CA VAL A 165 -5.69 21.26 11.82
C VAL A 165 -5.95 21.00 13.30
N GLY A 166 -7.11 20.42 13.62
CA GLY A 166 -7.43 20.02 14.99
C GLY A 166 -6.39 19.04 15.56
N GLY A 167 -5.79 19.40 16.68
CA GLY A 167 -4.79 18.58 17.38
C GLY A 167 -5.38 17.41 18.17
N GLN A 168 -6.72 17.28 18.26
CA GLN A 168 -7.40 16.24 19.06
C GLN A 168 -7.94 15.06 18.23
N GLY A 169 -7.89 15.12 16.90
CA GLY A 169 -8.26 14.03 16.00
C GLY A 169 -7.11 13.64 15.07
N PHE A 170 -6.54 12.45 15.27
CA PHE A 170 -5.31 12.06 14.56
C PHE A 170 -5.46 12.00 13.05
N SER A 171 -6.59 11.52 12.55
CA SER A 171 -6.79 11.24 11.13
C SER A 171 -6.84 12.49 10.25
N ASP A 172 -7.50 13.55 10.76
CA ASP A 172 -7.54 14.84 10.07
C ASP A 172 -6.13 15.45 10.06
N ALA A 173 -5.42 15.31 11.19
CA ALA A 173 -4.03 15.75 11.30
C ALA A 173 -3.09 14.98 10.36
N LEU A 174 -3.26 13.66 10.19
CA LEU A 174 -2.48 12.86 9.24
C LEU A 174 -2.72 13.27 7.78
N THR A 175 -3.98 13.53 7.44
CA THR A 175 -4.35 14.05 6.12
C THR A 175 -3.67 15.41 5.89
N ALA A 176 -3.88 16.36 6.80
CA ALA A 176 -3.30 17.69 6.72
C ALA A 176 -1.76 17.66 6.69
N ALA A 177 -1.14 16.75 7.45
CA ALA A 177 0.30 16.56 7.50
C ALA A 177 0.88 16.14 6.15
N SER A 178 0.22 15.20 5.46
CA SER A 178 0.66 14.76 4.12
C SER A 178 0.56 15.88 3.08
N ILE A 179 -0.49 16.71 3.16
CA ILE A 179 -0.66 17.89 2.28
C ILE A 179 0.37 18.97 2.60
N ALA A 180 0.55 19.32 3.87
CA ALA A 180 1.54 20.31 4.30
C ALA A 180 2.96 19.90 3.85
N ALA A 181 3.31 18.62 4.02
CA ALA A 181 4.58 18.09 3.55
C ALA A 181 4.72 18.14 2.02
N SER A 182 3.65 17.85 1.27
CA SER A 182 3.65 17.91 -0.20
C SER A 182 3.81 19.35 -0.73
N LYS A 183 3.19 20.32 -0.07
CA LYS A 183 3.31 21.76 -0.39
C LYS A 183 4.60 22.39 0.13
N GLY A 184 5.30 21.72 1.05
CA GLY A 184 6.43 22.28 1.77
C GLY A 184 6.03 23.40 2.75
N GLU A 185 4.79 23.37 3.23
CA GLU A 185 4.22 24.32 4.20
C GLU A 185 4.29 23.79 5.63
N ILE A 186 4.25 24.69 6.60
CA ILE A 186 4.27 24.33 8.03
C ILE A 186 2.90 23.79 8.44
N LEU A 187 2.90 22.64 9.13
CA LEU A 187 1.72 22.10 9.79
C LEU A 187 1.62 22.62 11.23
N LEU A 188 0.50 23.24 11.56
CA LEU A 188 0.15 23.71 12.89
C LEU A 188 -1.00 22.89 13.48
N LEU A 189 -0.97 22.65 14.79
CA LEU A 189 -2.08 22.01 15.51
C LEU A 189 -2.88 23.04 16.29
N GLY A 190 -4.21 22.89 16.34
CA GLY A 190 -5.10 23.78 17.10
C GLY A 190 -6.21 23.07 17.86
N ASN A 191 -6.95 23.80 18.68
CA ASN A 191 -8.22 23.42 19.30
C ASN A 191 -8.98 24.71 19.67
N ASN A 192 -10.12 24.57 20.34
CA ASN A 192 -10.93 25.72 20.78
C ASN A 192 -10.56 26.27 22.17
N ASP A 193 -9.43 25.86 22.72
CA ASP A 193 -8.89 26.37 23.99
C ASP A 193 -7.67 27.26 23.67
N LEU A 194 -7.92 28.56 23.55
CA LEU A 194 -6.92 29.57 23.18
C LEU A 194 -5.70 29.59 24.11
N ASP A 195 -5.88 29.25 25.39
CA ASP A 195 -4.77 29.18 26.32
C ASP A 195 -3.81 28.04 25.96
N SER A 196 -4.35 26.88 25.58
CA SER A 196 -3.53 25.72 25.17
C SER A 196 -2.82 25.91 23.84
N ILE A 197 -3.38 26.71 22.91
CA ILE A 197 -2.77 26.95 21.58
C ILE A 197 -1.97 28.25 21.51
N LYS A 198 -1.73 28.91 22.64
CA LYS A 198 -0.92 30.13 22.71
C LYS A 198 0.47 30.03 22.05
N PRO A 199 1.20 28.89 22.10
CA PRO A 199 2.44 28.72 21.33
C PRO A 199 2.23 28.87 19.81
N ILE A 200 1.08 28.41 19.31
CA ILE A 200 0.70 28.43 17.90
C ILE A 200 0.29 29.84 17.48
N GLU A 201 -0.52 30.54 18.28
CA GLU A 201 -0.84 31.95 18.07
C GLU A 201 0.41 32.83 18.04
N SER A 202 1.37 32.54 18.93
CA SER A 202 2.66 33.25 19.00
C SER A 202 3.50 32.99 17.74
N PHE A 203 3.54 31.75 17.26
CA PHE A 203 4.22 31.38 16.02
C PHE A 203 3.61 32.13 14.83
N VAL A 204 2.28 32.10 14.68
CA VAL A 204 1.55 32.78 13.60
C VAL A 204 1.79 34.28 13.64
N SER A 205 1.67 34.90 14.82
CA SER A 205 1.80 36.35 14.98
C SER A 205 3.21 36.86 14.69
N SER A 206 4.24 36.13 15.16
CA SER A 206 5.65 36.51 14.95
C SER A 206 6.08 36.43 13.49
N HIS A 207 5.53 35.48 12.73
CA HIS A 207 5.84 35.31 11.32
C HIS A 207 4.81 35.92 10.36
N LYS A 208 3.71 36.47 10.89
CA LYS A 208 2.57 36.97 10.10
C LYS A 208 2.01 35.89 9.16
N SER A 209 2.02 34.63 9.63
CA SER A 209 1.60 33.47 8.83
C SER A 209 0.14 33.61 8.42
N LYS A 210 -0.16 33.27 7.17
CA LYS A 210 -1.51 33.09 6.64
C LYS A 210 -1.89 31.63 6.79
N VAL A 211 -2.99 31.37 7.49
CA VAL A 211 -3.33 30.01 7.88
C VAL A 211 -4.52 29.48 7.08
N THR A 212 -4.33 28.35 6.40
CA THR A 212 -5.45 27.54 5.89
C THR A 212 -5.87 26.57 6.96
N VAL A 213 -7.11 26.68 7.44
CA VAL A 213 -7.67 25.83 8.50
C VAL A 213 -8.36 24.62 7.88
N ILE A 214 -8.02 23.41 8.31
CA ILE A 214 -8.67 22.16 7.93
C ILE A 214 -9.50 21.67 9.12
N GLY A 215 -10.79 21.45 8.88
CA GLY A 215 -11.72 20.92 9.87
C GLY A 215 -12.98 21.76 10.01
N THR A 216 -14.01 21.14 10.59
CA THR A 216 -15.30 21.79 10.81
C THR A 216 -15.20 22.93 11.83
N ASN A 217 -16.22 23.81 11.85
CA ASN A 217 -16.31 24.87 12.85
C ASN A 217 -16.44 24.34 14.30
N PHE A 218 -16.79 23.06 14.47
CA PHE A 218 -16.80 22.42 15.78
C PHE A 218 -15.40 22.11 16.30
N VAL A 219 -14.50 21.68 15.40
CA VAL A 219 -13.11 21.32 15.78
C VAL A 219 -12.24 22.58 15.96
N ILE A 220 -12.42 23.56 15.07
CA ILE A 220 -11.76 24.87 15.14
C ILE A 220 -12.84 25.93 14.91
N ASN A 221 -13.25 26.62 15.96
CA ASN A 221 -14.30 27.63 15.96
C ASN A 221 -13.83 28.97 15.38
N ASP A 222 -14.76 29.92 15.25
CA ASP A 222 -14.47 31.25 14.69
C ASP A 222 -13.44 32.05 15.50
N ASP A 223 -13.42 31.88 16.82
CA ASP A 223 -12.48 32.59 17.70
C ASP A 223 -11.05 32.10 17.46
N THR A 224 -10.87 30.79 17.44
CA THR A 224 -9.59 30.15 17.11
C THR A 224 -9.17 30.50 15.68
N TYR A 225 -10.09 30.40 14.72
CA TYR A 225 -9.83 30.74 13.32
C TYR A 225 -9.30 32.17 13.17
N LYS A 226 -9.88 33.14 13.90
CA LYS A 226 -9.38 34.53 13.90
C LYS A 226 -8.04 34.66 14.61
N ALA A 227 -7.88 34.02 15.78
CA ALA A 227 -6.66 34.08 16.58
C ALA A 227 -5.43 33.58 15.81
N VAL A 228 -5.60 32.57 14.96
CA VAL A 228 -4.53 32.01 14.13
C VAL A 228 -4.43 32.64 12.73
N ASN A 229 -5.00 33.83 12.50
CA ASN A 229 -4.98 34.50 11.19
C ASN A 229 -5.45 33.59 10.04
N GLY A 230 -6.56 32.88 10.27
CA GLY A 230 -7.21 32.03 9.28
C GLY A 230 -7.65 32.82 8.05
N ILE A 231 -7.18 32.43 6.87
CA ILE A 231 -7.52 33.07 5.60
C ILE A 231 -8.45 32.23 4.72
N ASN A 232 -8.48 30.92 4.94
CA ASN A 232 -9.35 29.98 4.25
C ASN A 232 -9.68 28.79 5.16
N ARG A 233 -10.84 28.18 4.96
CA ARG A 233 -11.22 26.93 5.62
C ARG A 233 -11.51 25.84 4.60
N VAL A 234 -10.91 24.67 4.79
CA VAL A 234 -11.33 23.43 4.15
C VAL A 234 -12.23 22.71 5.14
N ASP A 235 -13.53 22.76 4.89
CA ASP A 235 -14.53 22.16 5.79
C ASP A 235 -14.40 20.64 5.82
N GLY A 236 -14.33 20.12 7.06
CA GLY A 236 -14.26 18.69 7.33
C GLY A 236 -15.49 17.91 6.87
N GLY A 237 -15.34 16.59 6.87
CA GLY A 237 -16.39 15.63 6.58
C GLY A 237 -17.28 15.31 7.77
N LYS A 238 -18.27 14.45 7.53
CA LYS A 238 -19.09 13.82 8.59
C LYS A 238 -18.28 12.93 9.52
N ASP A 239 -17.15 12.45 9.04
CA ASP A 239 -16.17 11.64 9.75
C ASP A 239 -14.78 11.88 9.15
N ARG A 240 -13.77 11.25 9.76
CA ARG A 240 -12.37 11.37 9.35
C ARG A 240 -12.06 10.94 7.93
N PHE A 241 -12.80 9.98 7.39
CA PHE A 241 -12.56 9.44 6.06
C PHE A 241 -13.15 10.38 5.01
N ASP A 242 -14.33 10.94 5.29
CA ASP A 242 -14.92 12.01 4.49
C ASP A 242 -14.05 13.29 4.53
N THR A 243 -13.50 13.67 5.69
CA THR A 243 -12.51 14.75 5.78
C THR A 243 -11.31 14.47 4.88
N ASN A 244 -10.75 13.25 4.94
CA ASN A 244 -9.63 12.86 4.11
C ASN A 244 -9.89 13.10 2.62
N LEU A 245 -11.01 12.59 2.09
CA LEU A 245 -11.35 12.73 0.68
C LEU A 245 -11.65 14.19 0.27
N LYS A 246 -12.30 14.99 1.13
CA LYS A 246 -12.54 16.41 0.85
C LYS A 246 -11.25 17.22 0.77
N VAL A 247 -10.31 16.95 1.68
CA VAL A 247 -9.00 17.60 1.68
C VAL A 247 -8.23 17.21 0.43
N LEU A 248 -8.15 15.91 0.10
CA LEU A 248 -7.51 15.44 -1.13
C LEU A 248 -8.12 16.10 -2.39
N GLY A 249 -9.45 16.18 -2.47
CA GLY A 249 -10.13 16.85 -3.57
C GLY A 249 -9.86 18.36 -3.66
N THR A 250 -9.67 19.03 -2.52
CA THR A 250 -9.35 20.46 -2.45
C THR A 250 -7.92 20.74 -2.92
N PHE A 251 -6.97 19.87 -2.56
CA PHE A 251 -5.54 20.01 -2.85
C PHE A 251 -5.08 19.14 -4.01
N LYS A 252 -5.98 18.65 -4.87
CA LYS A 252 -5.67 17.73 -5.96
C LYS A 252 -4.59 18.26 -6.93
N ASP A 253 -4.52 19.58 -7.10
CA ASP A 253 -3.56 20.22 -8.00
C ASP A 253 -2.18 20.42 -7.34
N ASP A 254 -2.10 20.23 -6.01
CA ASP A 254 -0.86 20.29 -5.21
C ASP A 254 -0.21 18.91 -4.99
N ILE A 255 -0.89 17.83 -5.38
CA ILE A 255 -0.43 16.45 -5.22
C ILE A 255 -0.37 15.73 -6.57
N LYS A 256 0.58 14.83 -6.71
CA LYS A 256 0.72 13.92 -7.84
C LYS A 256 -0.28 12.80 -7.70
N THR A 257 -0.91 12.46 -8.82
CA THR A 257 -1.91 11.39 -8.89
C THR A 257 -1.33 10.09 -9.45
N SER A 258 -0.04 10.05 -9.77
CA SER A 258 0.64 8.85 -10.31
C SER A 258 0.87 7.75 -9.30
N LYS A 259 0.95 8.14 -8.02
CA LYS A 259 1.15 7.25 -6.88
C LYS A 259 0.15 7.59 -5.78
N ALA A 260 -0.32 6.61 -5.02
CA ALA A 260 -1.12 6.84 -3.82
C ALA A 260 -0.63 5.96 -2.66
N TYR A 261 -0.82 6.45 -1.44
CA TYR A 261 -0.59 5.70 -0.23
C TYR A 261 -1.91 5.36 0.42
N VAL A 262 -2.06 4.11 0.89
CA VAL A 262 -3.28 3.65 1.54
C VAL A 262 -2.93 3.11 2.92
N ALA A 263 -3.62 3.59 3.95
CA ALA A 263 -3.45 3.09 5.31
C ALA A 263 -4.78 3.09 6.06
N ASN A 264 -4.91 2.18 7.02
CA ASN A 264 -6.07 2.16 7.91
C ASN A 264 -6.00 3.33 8.91
N ALA A 265 -7.13 3.92 9.25
CA ALA A 265 -7.25 4.93 10.31
C ALA A 265 -8.46 4.70 11.24
N SER A 266 -8.90 3.45 11.34
CA SER A 266 -9.97 3.00 12.24
C SER A 266 -9.46 2.86 13.68
N GLY A 267 -10.32 3.10 14.67
CA GLY A 267 -9.95 2.99 16.09
C GLY A 267 -8.69 3.80 16.44
N ASP A 268 -7.70 3.12 17.04
CA ASP A 268 -6.37 3.64 17.38
C ASP A 268 -5.30 3.34 16.31
N GLY A 269 -5.71 2.97 15.10
CA GLY A 269 -4.84 2.60 13.96
C GLY A 269 -4.12 3.77 13.31
N TYR A 270 -3.55 4.70 14.08
CA TYR A 270 -2.90 5.90 13.52
C TYR A 270 -1.47 5.65 13.03
N ALA A 271 -0.79 4.62 13.54
CA ALA A 271 0.66 4.50 13.39
C ALA A 271 1.10 4.17 11.96
N ASP A 272 0.42 3.24 11.28
CA ASP A 272 0.72 2.93 9.87
C ASP A 272 0.37 4.12 8.97
N ALA A 273 -0.74 4.82 9.24
CA ALA A 273 -1.13 6.03 8.52
C ALA A 273 -0.19 7.22 8.79
N LEU A 274 0.43 7.31 9.97
CA LEU A 274 1.50 8.25 10.27
C LEU A 274 2.76 7.97 9.45
N VAL A 275 3.18 6.71 9.38
CA VAL A 275 4.32 6.34 8.53
C VAL A 275 3.99 6.62 7.06
N ALA A 276 2.75 6.33 6.64
CA ALA A 276 2.27 6.61 5.29
C ALA A 276 2.23 8.11 4.97
N SER A 277 1.87 8.98 5.91
CA SER A 277 1.81 10.44 5.67
C SER A 277 3.17 11.04 5.34
N VAL A 278 4.25 10.45 5.87
CA VAL A 278 5.63 10.84 5.55
C VAL A 278 6.00 10.47 4.12
N LEU A 279 5.69 9.24 3.71
CA LEU A 279 5.96 8.79 2.34
C LEU A 279 5.11 9.55 1.32
N ALA A 280 3.82 9.72 1.62
CA ALA A 280 2.88 10.52 0.85
C ALA A 280 3.40 11.95 0.69
N GLY A 281 3.81 12.57 1.80
CA GLY A 281 4.51 13.85 1.79
C GLY A 281 5.75 13.83 0.89
N LYS A 282 6.66 12.86 1.06
CA LYS A 282 7.92 12.71 0.31
C LYS A 282 7.72 12.63 -1.20
N ASP A 283 6.74 11.85 -1.65
CA ASP A 283 6.48 11.64 -3.07
C ASP A 283 5.55 12.70 -3.68
N ASN A 284 5.04 13.62 -2.85
CA ASN A 284 3.95 14.54 -3.15
C ASN A 284 2.72 13.78 -3.63
N ALA A 285 2.31 12.72 -2.93
CA ALA A 285 1.22 11.82 -3.29
C ALA A 285 0.08 11.89 -2.27
N PRO A 286 -1.17 11.53 -2.64
CA PRO A 286 -2.28 11.39 -1.69
C PRO A 286 -2.01 10.28 -0.67
N LEU A 287 -2.34 10.56 0.60
CA LEU A 287 -2.63 9.54 1.61
C LEU A 287 -4.14 9.33 1.69
N VAL A 288 -4.61 8.18 1.20
CA VAL A 288 -6.01 7.75 1.24
C VAL A 288 -6.24 6.88 2.46
N LEU A 289 -7.17 7.29 3.33
CA LEU A 289 -7.48 6.56 4.55
C LEU A 289 -8.63 5.56 4.34
N VAL A 290 -8.43 4.33 4.82
CA VAL A 290 -9.47 3.29 4.83
C VAL A 290 -9.87 2.94 6.26
N ASP A 291 -11.09 2.42 6.40
CA ASP A 291 -11.65 1.91 7.65
C ASP A 291 -11.73 0.37 7.56
N SER A 292 -12.72 -0.26 8.20
CA SER A 292 -13.04 -1.67 7.98
C SER A 292 -13.46 -1.98 6.54
N GLU A 293 -13.23 -3.23 6.10
CA GLU A 293 -13.42 -3.69 4.72
C GLU A 293 -14.79 -3.39 4.10
N ASN A 294 -15.86 -3.52 4.88
CA ASN A 294 -17.24 -3.35 4.43
C ASN A 294 -17.85 -2.01 4.84
N SER A 295 -17.03 -1.08 5.33
CA SER A 295 -17.51 0.26 5.67
C SER A 295 -17.76 1.09 4.42
N LYS A 296 -18.72 2.01 4.52
CA LYS A 296 -18.95 3.01 3.46
C LYS A 296 -17.73 3.90 3.23
N SER A 297 -16.93 4.14 4.27
CA SER A 297 -15.69 4.91 4.20
C SER A 297 -14.65 4.25 3.29
N THR A 298 -14.45 2.94 3.44
CA THR A 298 -13.54 2.16 2.59
C THR A 298 -14.05 2.09 1.15
N GLU A 299 -15.36 1.93 0.92
CA GLU A 299 -15.93 2.03 -0.43
C GLU A 299 -15.63 3.38 -1.08
N ASN A 300 -15.84 4.49 -0.36
CA ASN A 300 -15.59 5.83 -0.89
C ASN A 300 -14.10 6.07 -1.19
N ALA A 301 -13.20 5.51 -0.38
CA ALA A 301 -11.75 5.55 -0.63
C ALA A 301 -11.38 4.79 -1.91
N ILE A 302 -11.99 3.63 -2.15
CA ILE A 302 -11.80 2.84 -3.37
C ILE A 302 -12.37 3.60 -4.59
N ASP A 303 -13.53 4.25 -4.45
CA ASP A 303 -14.12 5.08 -5.50
C ASP A 303 -13.24 6.29 -5.83
N TYR A 304 -12.63 6.92 -4.83
CA TYR A 304 -11.63 7.97 -5.02
C TYR A 304 -10.44 7.48 -5.85
N LEU A 305 -9.80 6.37 -5.46
CA LEU A 305 -8.68 5.78 -6.20
C LEU A 305 -9.07 5.42 -7.64
N LYS A 306 -10.30 4.96 -7.86
CA LYS A 306 -10.85 4.69 -9.19
C LYS A 306 -11.02 5.96 -10.02
N SER A 307 -11.43 7.06 -9.39
CA SER A 307 -11.67 8.35 -10.05
C SER A 307 -10.39 9.00 -10.61
N GLU A 308 -9.22 8.67 -10.04
CA GLU A 308 -7.91 9.08 -10.55
C GLU A 308 -7.59 8.48 -11.94
N GLY A 309 -8.27 7.40 -12.31
CA GLY A 309 -8.19 6.78 -13.63
C GLY A 309 -6.76 6.40 -14.03
N THR A 310 -6.44 6.58 -15.32
CA THR A 310 -5.14 6.23 -15.92
C THR A 310 -3.94 6.98 -15.34
N SER A 311 -4.19 8.03 -14.55
CA SER A 311 -3.14 8.78 -13.87
C SER A 311 -2.51 7.92 -12.79
N LEU A 312 -3.32 7.20 -12.02
CA LEU A 312 -2.85 6.36 -10.91
C LEU A 312 -2.31 5.01 -11.40
N SER A 313 -1.01 4.81 -11.21
CA SER A 313 -0.30 3.60 -11.63
C SER A 313 0.43 2.87 -10.51
N ASP A 314 0.62 3.50 -9.34
CA ASP A 314 1.32 2.90 -8.21
C ASP A 314 0.54 3.12 -6.92
N VAL A 315 0.33 2.07 -6.14
CA VAL A 315 -0.31 2.17 -4.83
C VAL A 315 0.52 1.42 -3.80
N GLU A 316 0.94 2.13 -2.75
CA GLU A 316 1.60 1.53 -1.61
C GLU A 316 0.65 1.47 -0.40
N VAL A 317 0.38 0.26 0.05
CA VAL A 317 -0.48 -0.04 1.19
C VAL A 317 0.38 -0.26 2.42
N LEU A 318 0.11 0.48 3.49
CA LEU A 318 0.81 0.34 4.77
C LEU A 318 -0.11 -0.28 5.81
N GLY A 319 0.44 -1.27 6.51
CA GLY A 319 -0.23 -2.00 7.59
C GLY A 319 -0.54 -3.46 7.25
N GLY A 320 -0.75 -4.26 8.30
CA GLY A 320 -0.99 -5.70 8.19
C GLY A 320 -2.35 -6.07 7.59
N THR A 321 -2.53 -7.36 7.30
CA THR A 321 -3.78 -7.91 6.71
C THR A 321 -4.99 -7.78 7.63
N SER A 322 -4.78 -7.61 8.94
CA SER A 322 -5.84 -7.38 9.93
C SER A 322 -6.47 -5.98 9.85
N VAL A 323 -5.74 -4.97 9.35
CA VAL A 323 -6.19 -3.57 9.30
C VAL A 323 -6.48 -3.11 7.86
N VAL A 324 -5.77 -3.65 6.88
CA VAL A 324 -6.11 -3.53 5.46
C VAL A 324 -6.17 -4.94 4.90
N SER A 325 -7.35 -5.45 4.60
CA SER A 325 -7.51 -6.86 4.21
C SER A 325 -7.02 -7.16 2.78
N GLY A 326 -6.86 -8.44 2.46
CA GLY A 326 -6.59 -8.89 1.10
C GLY A 326 -7.71 -8.54 0.11
N ASN A 327 -8.96 -8.41 0.56
CA ASN A 327 -10.07 -7.98 -0.28
C ASN A 327 -9.97 -6.50 -0.65
N ILE A 328 -9.59 -5.61 0.30
CA ILE A 328 -9.34 -4.20 0.00
C ILE A 328 -8.23 -4.09 -1.05
N ILE A 329 -7.10 -4.80 -0.86
CA ILE A 329 -6.01 -4.82 -1.85
C ILE A 329 -6.50 -5.32 -3.19
N SER A 330 -7.26 -6.42 -3.24
CA SER A 330 -7.77 -6.98 -4.49
C SER A 330 -8.65 -5.98 -5.26
N LYS A 331 -9.47 -5.18 -4.56
CA LYS A 331 -10.28 -4.12 -5.17
C LYS A 331 -9.39 -3.00 -5.75
N ILE A 332 -8.34 -2.60 -5.03
CA ILE A 332 -7.36 -1.60 -5.51
C ILE A 332 -6.59 -2.14 -6.71
N SER A 333 -6.06 -3.36 -6.65
CA SER A 333 -5.35 -4.01 -7.75
C SER A 333 -6.20 -4.08 -9.02
N ALA A 334 -7.50 -4.38 -8.89
CA ALA A 334 -8.42 -4.39 -10.02
C ALA A 334 -8.57 -3.00 -10.67
N ILE A 335 -8.60 -1.93 -9.88
CA ILE A 335 -8.62 -0.55 -10.39
C ILE A 335 -7.35 -0.25 -11.17
N ILE A 336 -6.17 -0.53 -10.58
CA ILE A 336 -4.88 -0.23 -11.19
C ILE A 336 -4.66 -1.05 -12.47
N ALA A 337 -5.09 -2.32 -12.50
CA ALA A 337 -5.05 -3.15 -13.69
C ALA A 337 -5.94 -2.60 -14.81
N SER A 338 -7.17 -2.19 -14.47
CA SER A 338 -8.11 -1.55 -15.41
C SER A 338 -7.58 -0.23 -15.97
N ASN A 339 -6.89 0.57 -15.14
CA ASN A 339 -6.36 1.89 -15.51
C ASN A 339 -5.13 1.82 -16.43
N ASN A 340 -4.41 0.70 -16.46
CA ASN A 340 -3.21 0.54 -17.31
C ASN A 340 -3.48 -0.15 -18.65
N GLY A 341 -4.74 -0.20 -19.10
CA GLY A 341 -5.09 -0.87 -20.35
C GLY A 341 -4.91 -2.39 -20.29
N GLY A 342 -4.70 -2.94 -19.09
CA GLY A 342 -4.77 -4.35 -18.81
C GLY A 342 -6.23 -4.77 -18.87
N SER A 343 -6.74 -4.96 -20.09
CA SER A 343 -7.87 -5.86 -20.26
C SER A 343 -7.43 -7.19 -19.67
N GLN A 344 -7.97 -7.54 -18.51
CA GLN A 344 -7.87 -8.88 -17.92
C GLN A 344 -8.58 -9.80 -18.91
N SER A 345 -7.91 -10.14 -20.01
CA SER A 345 -8.44 -11.08 -20.97
C SER A 345 -8.66 -12.37 -20.19
N ASN A 346 -9.87 -12.91 -20.23
CA ASN A 346 -10.13 -14.25 -19.76
C ASN A 346 -9.19 -15.18 -20.55
N GLN A 347 -8.18 -15.72 -19.89
CA GLN A 347 -7.19 -16.60 -20.51
C GLN A 347 -7.52 -18.03 -20.14
N THR A 348 -7.15 -18.95 -21.03
CA THR A 348 -7.35 -20.37 -20.83
C THR A 348 -5.99 -21.03 -20.62
N TYR A 349 -5.85 -21.73 -19.50
CA TYR A 349 -4.65 -22.45 -19.11
C TYR A 349 -4.97 -23.93 -19.03
N THR A 350 -4.21 -24.76 -19.73
CA THR A 350 -4.32 -26.21 -19.65
C THR A 350 -3.15 -26.73 -18.82
N GLY A 351 -3.45 -27.45 -17.75
CA GLY A 351 -2.47 -27.87 -16.76
C GLY A 351 -3.06 -28.86 -15.77
N TYR A 352 -2.49 -28.89 -14.57
CA TYR A 352 -2.86 -29.84 -13.53
C TYR A 352 -3.16 -29.13 -12.21
N ILE A 353 -4.16 -29.60 -11.47
CA ILE A 353 -4.38 -29.14 -10.09
C ILE A 353 -3.28 -29.72 -9.18
N THR A 354 -2.61 -28.86 -8.42
CA THR A 354 -1.52 -29.25 -7.48
C THR A 354 -1.41 -28.27 -6.31
N THR A 355 -0.43 -28.46 -5.42
CA THR A 355 -0.06 -27.54 -4.32
C THR A 355 1.29 -26.87 -4.64
N GLU A 356 1.64 -25.81 -3.90
CA GLU A 356 2.96 -25.17 -4.07
C GLU A 356 4.13 -26.05 -3.61
N ASP A 357 3.93 -26.83 -2.55
CA ASP A 357 4.96 -27.74 -2.00
C ASP A 357 5.38 -28.77 -3.05
N ASP A 358 4.40 -29.31 -3.78
CA ASP A 358 4.64 -30.27 -4.85
C ASP A 358 5.36 -29.60 -6.04
N PHE A 359 5.00 -28.35 -6.37
CA PHE A 359 5.70 -27.59 -7.42
C PHE A 359 7.16 -27.26 -7.06
N ALA A 360 7.42 -26.89 -5.80
CA ALA A 360 8.74 -26.48 -5.32
C ALA A 360 9.79 -27.62 -5.35
N THR A 361 9.36 -28.89 -5.30
CA THR A 361 10.25 -30.06 -5.35
C THR A 361 10.85 -30.37 -6.73
N SER A 362 10.68 -29.46 -7.72
CA SER A 362 11.21 -29.58 -9.09
C SER A 362 10.61 -30.71 -9.93
N LEU A 363 9.43 -31.23 -9.55
CA LEU A 363 8.72 -32.30 -10.24
C LEU A 363 7.85 -31.80 -11.41
N GLY A 364 8.35 -30.87 -12.23
CA GLY A 364 7.58 -30.08 -13.22
C GLY A 364 6.48 -30.79 -14.03
N GLU A 365 6.51 -32.12 -14.21
CA GLU A 365 5.46 -32.90 -14.90
C GLU A 365 4.91 -34.12 -14.12
N ASP A 366 5.48 -34.51 -12.97
CA ASP A 366 5.25 -35.83 -12.39
C ASP A 366 4.62 -35.77 -10.99
N THR A 367 3.30 -35.53 -10.94
CA THR A 367 2.48 -35.69 -9.72
C THR A 367 1.70 -37.00 -9.73
N ALA A 368 2.26 -38.06 -10.34
CA ALA A 368 1.56 -39.33 -10.53
C ALA A 368 1.25 -40.07 -9.21
N ASP A 369 1.89 -39.77 -8.08
CA ASP A 369 1.70 -40.58 -6.87
C ASP A 369 0.93 -39.92 -5.71
N MET A 370 0.47 -38.66 -5.82
CA MET A 370 0.06 -37.94 -4.60
C MET A 370 -1.14 -37.00 -4.76
N ILE A 371 -2.35 -37.57 -4.89
CA ILE A 371 -3.52 -36.91 -4.26
C ILE A 371 -3.53 -37.26 -2.77
N TYR A 372 -2.66 -36.60 -1.99
CA TYR A 372 -2.72 -36.67 -0.54
C TYR A 372 -3.67 -35.59 -0.06
N MET A 373 -4.97 -35.92 0.06
CA MET A 373 -6.03 -34.99 0.47
C MET A 373 -5.65 -34.16 1.72
N LYS A 374 -4.82 -34.72 2.60
CA LYS A 374 -4.23 -34.01 3.75
C LYS A 374 -3.32 -32.83 3.33
N LEU A 375 -2.35 -33.04 2.45
CA LEU A 375 -1.42 -31.97 2.00
C LEU A 375 -2.17 -30.89 1.23
N MET A 376 -3.05 -31.29 0.31
CA MET A 376 -3.88 -30.35 -0.45
C MET A 376 -4.81 -29.50 0.43
N ALA A 377 -5.30 -30.09 1.52
CA ALA A 377 -6.07 -29.33 2.48
C ALA A 377 -5.19 -28.31 3.21
N GLN A 378 -3.96 -28.69 3.58
CA GLN A 378 -3.04 -27.86 4.37
C GLN A 378 -2.37 -26.72 3.57
N SER A 379 -1.94 -26.97 2.34
CA SER A 379 -1.10 -26.02 1.57
C SER A 379 -1.89 -25.14 0.60
N GLY A 380 -3.17 -25.47 0.37
CA GLY A 380 -3.99 -24.85 -0.67
C GLY A 380 -3.70 -25.39 -2.07
N LEU A 381 -4.62 -25.11 -2.99
CA LEU A 381 -4.64 -25.62 -4.36
C LEU A 381 -4.32 -24.55 -5.39
N GLY A 382 -3.62 -24.93 -6.44
CA GLY A 382 -3.36 -24.11 -7.61
C GLY A 382 -3.35 -24.92 -8.90
N ILE A 383 -2.97 -24.27 -9.98
CA ILE A 383 -2.72 -24.89 -11.28
C ILE A 383 -1.23 -24.77 -11.63
N THR A 384 -0.64 -25.88 -12.06
CA THR A 384 0.66 -25.90 -12.74
C THR A 384 0.47 -26.07 -14.24
N PHE A 385 1.16 -25.27 -15.05
CA PHE A 385 1.09 -25.31 -16.53
C PHE A 385 2.38 -24.80 -17.16
N GLN A 386 2.59 -25.07 -18.46
CA GLN A 386 3.74 -24.56 -19.20
C GLN A 386 3.52 -23.13 -19.73
N LYS A 387 4.51 -22.26 -19.49
CA LYS A 387 4.61 -20.92 -20.05
C LYS A 387 6.03 -20.70 -20.57
N ASP A 388 6.16 -20.36 -21.85
CA ASP A 388 7.46 -20.13 -22.51
C ASP A 388 8.47 -21.29 -22.33
N GLY A 389 7.96 -22.53 -22.38
CA GLY A 389 8.76 -23.75 -22.20
C GLY A 389 9.19 -24.04 -20.76
N LYS A 390 8.63 -23.34 -19.77
CA LYS A 390 8.88 -23.56 -18.34
C LYS A 390 7.59 -23.84 -17.59
N TRP A 391 7.66 -24.73 -16.60
CA TRP A 391 6.56 -24.95 -15.68
C TRP A 391 6.43 -23.79 -14.71
N VAL A 392 5.19 -23.36 -14.49
CA VAL A 392 4.83 -22.28 -13.56
C VAL A 392 3.63 -22.71 -12.71
N PHE A 393 3.58 -22.25 -11.47
CA PHE A 393 2.47 -22.48 -10.54
C PHE A 393 1.73 -21.19 -10.23
N TYR A 394 0.40 -21.30 -10.18
CA TYR A 394 -0.52 -20.23 -9.83
C TYR A 394 -1.54 -20.73 -8.81
N TYR A 395 -1.69 -20.04 -7.69
CA TYR A 395 -2.72 -20.34 -6.70
C TYR A 395 -4.13 -20.05 -7.25
N PHE A 396 -5.11 -20.88 -6.90
CA PHE A 396 -6.51 -20.53 -7.09
C PHE A 396 -6.95 -19.48 -6.06
N ASP A 397 -7.81 -18.54 -6.47
CA ASP A 397 -8.35 -17.54 -5.55
C ASP A 397 -9.33 -18.11 -4.51
N GLY A 398 -9.51 -17.33 -3.44
CA GLY A 398 -10.33 -17.69 -2.29
C GLY A 398 -9.49 -18.02 -1.06
N ASN A 399 -10.15 -18.19 0.09
CA ASN A 399 -9.47 -18.56 1.31
C ASN A 399 -8.94 -19.99 1.18
N ILE A 400 -7.68 -20.20 1.52
CA ILE A 400 -7.16 -21.55 1.74
C ILE A 400 -7.73 -22.06 3.07
N ALA A 401 -8.02 -23.35 3.10
CA ALA A 401 -8.62 -23.99 4.25
C ALA A 401 -7.67 -24.00 5.45
N THR A 402 -8.12 -23.52 6.61
CA THR A 402 -7.29 -23.41 7.83
C THR A 402 -7.73 -24.32 8.97
N ASN A 403 -8.94 -24.90 8.89
CA ASN A 403 -9.50 -25.83 9.88
C ASN A 403 -9.71 -27.24 9.30
N ASN A 404 -8.69 -27.75 8.61
CA ASN A 404 -8.75 -29.09 8.04
C ASN A 404 -8.62 -30.14 9.13
N THR A 405 -9.71 -30.87 9.41
CA THR A 405 -9.69 -31.99 10.35
C THR A 405 -10.06 -33.28 9.62
N SER A 406 -9.43 -34.38 10.01
CA SER A 406 -9.92 -35.71 9.65
C SER A 406 -11.20 -35.96 10.42
N GLY A 407 -12.32 -36.13 9.73
CA GLY A 407 -13.56 -36.67 10.29
C GLY A 407 -13.33 -38.07 10.87
N ALA A 408 -14.24 -38.50 11.75
CA ALA A 408 -14.20 -39.83 12.38
C ALA A 408 -14.30 -41.00 11.37
N ASP A 409 -14.67 -40.70 10.12
CA ASP A 409 -14.73 -41.61 8.98
C ASP A 409 -13.46 -41.60 8.10
N GLY A 410 -12.42 -40.84 8.50
CA GLY A 410 -11.18 -40.69 7.73
C GLY A 410 -11.27 -39.70 6.57
N LYS A 411 -12.37 -38.94 6.45
CA LYS A 411 -12.54 -37.94 5.39
C LYS A 411 -12.08 -36.56 5.83
N TRP A 412 -11.39 -35.85 4.96
CA TRP A 412 -10.93 -34.48 5.20
C TRP A 412 -12.03 -33.47 4.88
N THR A 413 -12.25 -32.51 5.78
CA THR A 413 -13.09 -31.34 5.51
C THR A 413 -12.23 -30.20 4.98
N PHE A 414 -12.70 -29.55 3.91
CA PHE A 414 -12.07 -28.37 3.31
C PHE A 414 -13.04 -27.20 3.42
N ASP A 415 -12.64 -26.16 4.14
CA ASP A 415 -13.43 -24.96 4.39
C ASP A 415 -12.95 -23.76 3.56
N GLY A 416 -12.08 -24.00 2.57
CA GLY A 416 -11.66 -22.97 1.62
C GLY A 416 -12.82 -22.45 0.77
N THR A 417 -12.62 -21.28 0.16
CA THR A 417 -13.67 -20.57 -0.60
C THR A 417 -13.24 -20.30 -2.05
N GLY A 418 -14.12 -19.76 -2.90
CA GLY A 418 -13.73 -19.38 -4.27
C GLY A 418 -13.29 -20.55 -5.15
N SER A 419 -12.28 -20.32 -5.98
CA SER A 419 -11.75 -21.35 -6.90
C SER A 419 -11.01 -22.47 -6.17
N GLN A 420 -10.50 -22.22 -4.96
CA GLN A 420 -9.94 -23.27 -4.08
C GLN A 420 -10.97 -24.38 -3.82
N LEU A 421 -12.21 -24.01 -3.48
CA LEU A 421 -13.28 -24.98 -3.21
C LEU A 421 -13.68 -25.77 -4.47
N ASN A 422 -13.72 -25.10 -5.62
CA ASN A 422 -14.03 -25.74 -6.90
C ASN A 422 -12.97 -26.79 -7.26
N ALA A 423 -11.69 -26.43 -7.13
CA ALA A 423 -10.57 -27.33 -7.36
C ALA A 423 -10.61 -28.53 -6.39
N TRP A 424 -10.85 -28.27 -5.10
CA TRP A 424 -10.96 -29.32 -4.08
C TRP A 424 -12.02 -30.36 -4.43
N ASN A 425 -13.20 -29.91 -4.86
CA ASN A 425 -14.30 -30.82 -5.19
C ASN A 425 -13.97 -31.73 -6.39
N LEU A 426 -13.21 -31.22 -7.38
CA LEU A 426 -12.78 -32.02 -8.53
C LEU A 426 -11.75 -33.08 -8.12
N VAL A 427 -10.76 -32.70 -7.31
CA VAL A 427 -9.76 -33.61 -6.76
C VAL A 427 -10.43 -34.70 -5.91
N LYS A 428 -11.32 -34.29 -5.00
CA LYS A 428 -12.09 -35.22 -4.15
C LYS A 428 -12.89 -36.22 -4.97
N ALA A 429 -13.59 -35.77 -6.01
CA ALA A 429 -14.38 -36.65 -6.87
C ALA A 429 -13.50 -37.70 -7.59
N GLN A 430 -12.30 -37.33 -8.04
CA GLN A 430 -11.37 -38.27 -8.67
C GLN A 430 -10.85 -39.33 -7.69
N VAL A 431 -10.52 -38.92 -6.45
CA VAL A 431 -10.11 -39.84 -5.38
C VAL A 431 -11.22 -40.82 -5.04
N GLU A 432 -12.45 -40.32 -4.86
CA GLU A 432 -13.62 -41.14 -4.55
C GLU A 432 -13.98 -42.11 -5.70
N ALA A 433 -13.63 -41.78 -6.94
CA ALA A 433 -13.79 -42.64 -8.10
C ALA A 433 -12.72 -43.75 -8.22
N GLY A 434 -11.76 -43.83 -7.30
CA GLY A 434 -10.75 -44.88 -7.26
C GLY A 434 -9.50 -44.60 -8.10
N ASN A 435 -9.25 -43.34 -8.48
CA ASN A 435 -8.02 -42.93 -9.18
C ASN A 435 -7.16 -41.92 -8.37
N PRO A 436 -6.63 -42.30 -7.18
CA PRO A 436 -5.92 -41.39 -6.27
C PRO A 436 -4.47 -41.08 -6.67
N GLN A 437 -3.96 -41.69 -7.74
CA GLN A 437 -2.56 -41.64 -8.18
C GLN A 437 -2.47 -41.06 -9.59
N SER A 438 -3.16 -39.94 -9.85
CA SER A 438 -3.00 -39.22 -11.11
C SER A 438 -3.25 -37.74 -10.88
N PRO A 439 -2.46 -36.83 -11.49
CA PRO A 439 -2.82 -35.41 -11.52
C PRO A 439 -4.24 -35.23 -12.06
N VAL A 440 -4.94 -34.18 -11.64
CA VAL A 440 -6.24 -33.83 -12.23
C VAL A 440 -5.98 -32.89 -13.41
N PRO A 441 -6.00 -33.37 -14.68
CA PRO A 441 -5.79 -32.50 -15.82
C PRO A 441 -7.00 -31.58 -15.97
N VAL A 442 -6.75 -30.28 -16.06
CA VAL A 442 -7.80 -29.29 -16.14
C VAL A 442 -7.50 -28.25 -17.20
N THR A 443 -8.56 -27.68 -17.73
CA THR A 443 -8.56 -26.42 -18.45
C THR A 443 -9.23 -25.37 -17.58
N VAL A 444 -8.47 -24.34 -17.21
CA VAL A 444 -8.92 -23.23 -16.38
C VAL A 444 -9.10 -22.01 -17.25
N ALA A 445 -10.33 -21.49 -17.34
CA ALA A 445 -10.58 -20.17 -17.90
C ALA A 445 -10.63 -19.17 -16.73
N GLY A 446 -9.76 -18.18 -16.73
CA GLY A 446 -9.65 -17.25 -15.60
C GLY A 446 -8.85 -16.00 -15.89
N THR A 447 -8.75 -15.17 -14.86
CA THR A 447 -8.10 -13.86 -14.90
C THR A 447 -6.97 -13.80 -13.88
N LEU A 448 -5.78 -13.37 -14.31
CA LEU A 448 -4.60 -13.20 -13.45
C LEU A 448 -4.64 -11.82 -12.79
N LYS A 449 -5.10 -11.75 -11.55
CA LYS A 449 -5.35 -10.48 -10.86
C LYS A 449 -4.09 -9.75 -10.38
N GLY A 450 -2.89 -10.29 -10.64
CA GLY A 450 -1.61 -9.71 -10.22
C GLY A 450 -1.33 -9.83 -8.72
N ASN A 451 -2.25 -10.42 -7.95
CA ASN A 451 -2.04 -10.73 -6.54
C ASN A 451 -1.17 -11.98 -6.40
N THR A 452 -0.46 -12.08 -5.28
CA THR A 452 0.28 -13.26 -4.84
C THR A 452 -0.29 -13.84 -3.56
N GLN A 453 0.02 -15.10 -3.28
CA GLN A 453 -0.41 -15.84 -2.09
C GLN A 453 0.71 -16.82 -1.68
N THR A 454 0.74 -17.21 -0.40
CA THR A 454 1.69 -18.16 0.21
C THR A 454 0.92 -19.21 1.00
N ASN A 455 1.46 -20.42 1.21
CA ASN A 455 0.82 -21.45 2.01
C ASN A 455 0.50 -20.99 3.45
N PRO A 456 -0.72 -21.24 3.95
CA PRO A 456 -1.05 -21.05 5.34
C PRO A 456 -0.89 -22.37 6.09
N GLY A 457 0.15 -22.50 6.90
CA GLY A 457 0.37 -23.74 7.62
C GLY A 457 1.63 -23.76 8.48
N PRO A 458 1.85 -24.84 9.25
CA PRO A 458 3.08 -25.05 10.00
C PRO A 458 4.32 -25.23 9.10
N ASP A 459 4.12 -25.47 7.81
CA ASP A 459 5.09 -25.56 6.73
C ASP A 459 5.23 -24.24 5.94
N ALA A 460 4.68 -23.13 6.45
CA ALA A 460 4.74 -21.84 5.76
C ALA A 460 6.18 -21.41 5.43
N ASP A 461 6.49 -21.27 4.15
CA ASP A 461 7.85 -20.93 3.68
C ASP A 461 7.98 -19.44 3.28
N ASN A 462 6.87 -18.70 3.27
CA ASN A 462 6.74 -17.30 2.84
C ASN A 462 7.10 -17.04 1.37
N ILE A 463 7.10 -18.07 0.52
CA ILE A 463 7.24 -17.90 -0.92
C ILE A 463 5.89 -17.44 -1.48
N GLU A 464 5.93 -16.37 -2.27
CA GLU A 464 4.74 -15.79 -2.88
C GLU A 464 4.54 -16.29 -4.32
N TYR A 465 3.42 -16.96 -4.57
CA TYR A 465 3.01 -17.39 -5.90
C TYR A 465 1.85 -16.57 -6.45
N PRO A 466 1.82 -16.28 -7.77
CA PRO A 466 0.72 -15.54 -8.40
C PRO A 466 -0.64 -16.24 -8.25
N VAL A 467 -1.73 -15.47 -8.21
CA VAL A 467 -3.10 -15.97 -8.05
C VAL A 467 -3.91 -15.86 -9.35
N ILE A 468 -4.64 -16.93 -9.69
CA ILE A 468 -5.65 -16.99 -10.74
C ILE A 468 -7.06 -17.05 -10.14
N THR A 469 -7.93 -16.13 -10.55
CA THR A 469 -9.38 -16.27 -10.34
C THR A 469 -9.96 -17.08 -11.48
N ALA A 470 -10.43 -18.29 -11.20
CA ALA A 470 -11.03 -19.16 -12.20
C ALA A 470 -12.52 -18.80 -12.39
N ASN A 471 -12.89 -18.49 -13.63
CA ASN A 471 -14.29 -18.41 -14.07
C ASN A 471 -14.86 -19.83 -14.28
N SER A 472 -14.01 -20.76 -14.73
CA SER A 472 -14.36 -22.17 -14.84
C SER A 472 -13.13 -23.05 -14.71
N ILE A 473 -13.29 -24.23 -14.10
CA ILE A 473 -12.30 -25.31 -14.06
C ILE A 473 -12.97 -26.54 -14.68
N THR A 474 -12.45 -27.02 -15.81
CA THR A 474 -13.01 -28.16 -16.54
C THR A 474 -12.00 -29.29 -16.56
N VAL A 475 -12.40 -30.48 -16.10
CA VAL A 475 -11.54 -31.68 -16.16
C VAL A 475 -11.40 -32.14 -17.60
N ASN A 476 -10.16 -32.34 -18.04
CA ASN A 476 -9.85 -32.89 -19.36
C ASN A 476 -9.98 -34.43 -19.28
N LYS A 477 -10.63 -35.04 -20.27
CA LYS A 477 -10.84 -36.48 -20.33
C LYS A 477 -9.72 -37.20 -21.07
#